data_AF-A0A7J3PLH6-F1
#
_entry.id   AF-A0A7J3PLH6-F1
#
_cell.length_a   1.000
_cell.length_b   1.000
_cell.length_c   1.000
_cell.angle_alpha   90.00
_cell.angle_beta   90.00
_cell.angle_gamma   90.00
#
_symmetry.space_group_name_H-M   'P 1'
#
loop_
_entity.id
_entity.type
_entity.pdbx_description
1 polymer ?
#
loop_
_entity_poly.entity_id
_entity_poly.type
_entity_poly.pdbx_seq_one_letter_code
_entity_poly.pdbx_strand_id
1 'polypeptide(L)'
;MVFIKIIKTFSEQDTGDTYVAIAHINIYMNNMRKNLENVRKIVLFMGETSLELLVIPYFDPYGPILTEYGDLSKKVIKKYSLTIRSRYLSELLILSRNHGINILLPGFIEKAGSREYLSAMLFRGDCDEVVKYRKIFLSENELKLGLSRGSEPGFFNLGKLSFSLMLDSELYYPELSRLLLLYTNFLIVGIPQNIPLKNYFSIVKTISEINSSLVLIPGSRVYHTDKLYYSL
;
A
#
# COMPACT_ATOMS: atom_id res chain seq x y z
N MET A 1 -17.92 -5.72 -7.26
CA MET A 1 -18.39 -5.84 -5.86
C MET A 1 -17.21 -5.50 -4.97
N VAL A 2 -17.37 -4.52 -4.08
CA VAL A 2 -16.33 -4.05 -3.16
C VAL A 2 -16.42 -4.92 -1.90
N PHE A 3 -15.30 -5.50 -1.46
CA PHE A 3 -15.22 -6.19 -0.17
C PHE A 3 -14.30 -5.40 0.75
N ILE A 4 -14.77 -5.09 1.95
CA ILE A 4 -13.97 -4.43 2.97
C ILE A 4 -13.90 -5.39 4.15
N LYS A 5 -12.68 -5.69 4.59
CA LYS A 5 -12.47 -6.45 5.82
C LYS A 5 -12.00 -5.48 6.90
N ILE A 6 -12.84 -5.24 7.89
CA ILE A 6 -12.48 -4.48 9.09
C ILE A 6 -11.87 -5.45 10.09
N ILE A 7 -10.67 -5.12 10.55
CA ILE A 7 -9.92 -5.89 11.54
C ILE A 7 -9.78 -5.01 12.77
N LYS A 8 -10.30 -5.49 13.90
CA LYS A 8 -9.98 -4.94 15.21
C LYS A 8 -8.55 -5.35 15.53
N THR A 9 -7.66 -4.38 15.73
CA THR A 9 -6.23 -4.64 15.87
C THR A 9 -5.78 -4.60 17.32
N PHE A 10 -6.37 -3.72 18.14
CA PHE A 10 -6.03 -3.59 19.55
C PHE A 10 -7.30 -3.36 20.40
N SER A 11 -7.34 -4.02 21.56
CA SER A 11 -8.19 -3.64 22.69
C SER A 11 -7.34 -3.72 23.95
N GLU A 12 -6.81 -2.60 24.39
CA GLU A 12 -6.32 -2.50 25.76
C GLU A 12 -7.50 -2.20 26.67
N GLN A 13 -7.49 -2.77 27.89
CA GLN A 13 -8.62 -2.75 28.82
C GLN A 13 -9.08 -1.34 29.26
N ASP A 14 -8.34 -0.27 28.95
CA ASP A 14 -8.66 1.10 29.34
C ASP A 14 -8.63 2.15 28.21
N THR A 15 -8.37 1.77 26.95
CA THR A 15 -8.02 2.77 25.91
C THR A 15 -8.73 2.62 24.57
N GLY A 16 -9.93 2.03 24.54
CA GLY A 16 -10.81 2.02 23.35
C GLY A 16 -10.31 1.13 22.21
N ASP A 17 -11.20 0.82 21.27
CA ASP A 17 -10.92 -0.11 20.19
C ASP A 17 -10.34 0.60 18.96
N THR A 18 -9.18 0.13 18.46
CA THR A 18 -8.60 0.60 17.18
C THR A 18 -8.92 -0.36 16.03
N TYR A 19 -9.50 0.20 14.97
CA TYR A 19 -9.91 -0.53 13.77
C TYR A 19 -9.05 -0.17 12.56
N VAL A 20 -8.57 -1.21 11.86
CA VAL A 20 -7.88 -1.10 10.58
C VAL A 20 -8.73 -1.80 9.51
N ALA A 21 -9.01 -1.12 8.40
CA ALA A 21 -9.76 -1.67 7.28
C ALA A 21 -8.82 -1.98 6.14
N ILE A 22 -8.93 -3.19 5.62
CA ILE A 22 -8.24 -3.62 4.42
C ILE A 22 -9.26 -3.63 3.28
N ALA A 23 -9.02 -2.78 2.28
CA ALA A 23 -9.86 -2.72 1.10
C ALA A 23 -9.47 -3.84 0.12
N HIS A 24 -10.43 -4.70 -0.21
CA HIS A 24 -10.35 -5.66 -1.30
C HIS A 24 -11.29 -5.20 -2.43
N ILE A 25 -10.74 -4.40 -3.35
CA ILE A 25 -11.50 -3.73 -4.42
C ILE A 25 -11.07 -4.14 -5.82
N ASN A 26 -11.80 -3.65 -6.81
CA ASN A 26 -11.40 -3.81 -8.19
C ASN A 26 -10.35 -2.75 -8.54
N ILE A 27 -9.20 -3.19 -9.04
CA ILE A 27 -8.20 -2.33 -9.69
C ILE A 27 -8.33 -2.53 -11.20
N TYR A 28 -8.44 -1.43 -11.93
CA TYR A 28 -8.47 -1.41 -13.38
C TYR A 28 -7.11 -0.93 -13.90
N MET A 29 -6.43 -1.81 -14.64
CA MET A 29 -5.13 -1.50 -15.23
C MET A 29 -5.20 -0.22 -16.05
N ASN A 30 -4.22 0.67 -15.85
CA ASN A 30 -4.09 1.94 -16.58
C ASN A 30 -5.30 2.90 -16.44
N ASN A 31 -6.21 2.69 -15.49
CA ASN A 31 -7.43 3.49 -15.33
C ASN A 31 -7.53 4.15 -13.94
N MET A 32 -6.63 5.11 -13.72
CA MET A 32 -6.52 5.88 -12.48
C MET A 32 -7.82 6.56 -12.04
N ARG A 33 -8.64 7.04 -13.00
CA ARG A 33 -9.92 7.67 -12.68
C ARG A 33 -10.88 6.66 -12.03
N LYS A 34 -11.04 5.49 -12.65
CA LYS A 34 -11.94 4.44 -12.16
C LYS A 34 -11.47 3.88 -10.81
N ASN A 35 -10.16 3.78 -10.62
CA ASN A 35 -9.58 3.31 -9.36
C ASN A 35 -9.80 4.33 -8.23
N LEU A 36 -9.57 5.63 -8.50
CA LEU A 36 -9.88 6.69 -7.55
C LEU A 36 -11.38 6.73 -7.18
N GLU A 37 -12.27 6.52 -8.16
CA GLU A 37 -13.71 6.42 -7.92
C GLU A 37 -14.06 5.23 -7.00
N ASN A 38 -13.34 4.10 -7.07
CA ASN A 38 -13.52 2.98 -6.15
C ASN A 38 -13.07 3.34 -4.73
N VAL A 39 -11.92 4.00 -4.58
CA VAL A 39 -11.45 4.47 -3.26
C VAL A 39 -12.45 5.46 -2.65
N ARG A 40 -12.96 6.42 -3.43
CA ARG A 40 -14.00 7.36 -2.97
C ARG A 40 -15.23 6.66 -2.42
N LYS A 41 -15.72 5.62 -3.12
CA LYS A 41 -16.89 4.85 -2.68
C LYS A 41 -16.65 4.17 -1.33
N ILE A 42 -15.43 3.65 -1.10
CA ILE A 42 -15.07 3.05 0.18
C ILE A 42 -15.04 4.10 1.29
N VAL A 43 -14.34 5.21 1.06
CA VAL A 43 -14.20 6.27 2.08
C VAL A 43 -15.58 6.80 2.48
N LEU A 44 -16.47 7.04 1.50
CA LEU A 44 -17.85 7.44 1.75
C LEU A 44 -18.64 6.39 2.55
N PHE A 45 -18.45 5.11 2.26
CA PHE A 45 -19.08 4.03 3.01
C PHE A 45 -18.54 3.91 4.45
N MET A 46 -17.28 4.28 4.67
CA MET A 46 -16.62 4.18 5.97
C MET A 46 -16.76 5.42 6.85
N GLY A 47 -17.28 6.54 6.34
CA GLY A 47 -17.32 7.85 7.02
C GLY A 47 -18.12 7.90 8.33
N GLU A 48 -18.84 6.83 8.69
CA GLU A 48 -19.59 6.70 9.95
C GLU A 48 -18.95 5.70 10.94
N THR A 49 -17.81 5.12 10.60
CA THR A 49 -17.14 4.10 11.42
C THR A 49 -15.98 4.69 12.23
N SER A 50 -15.66 4.09 13.38
CA SER A 50 -14.49 4.44 14.20
C SER A 50 -13.17 3.92 13.59
N LEU A 51 -13.02 4.08 12.27
CA LEU A 51 -11.89 3.56 11.51
C LEU A 51 -10.66 4.47 11.67
N GLU A 52 -9.55 3.91 12.14
CA GLU A 52 -8.31 4.67 12.29
C GLU A 52 -7.46 4.64 11.01
N LEU A 53 -7.45 3.52 10.27
CA LEU A 53 -6.63 3.35 9.08
C LEU A 53 -7.37 2.55 7.99
N LEU A 54 -7.42 3.10 6.78
CA LEU A 54 -7.80 2.42 5.55
C LEU A 54 -6.55 2.07 4.74
N VAL A 55 -6.30 0.79 4.52
CA VAL A 55 -5.25 0.31 3.62
C VAL A 55 -5.87 -0.02 2.27
N ILE A 56 -5.52 0.76 1.24
CA ILE A 56 -5.94 0.49 -0.14
C ILE A 56 -4.97 -0.47 -0.82
N PRO A 57 -5.37 -1.11 -1.93
CA PRO A 57 -4.52 -2.08 -2.62
C PRO A 57 -3.19 -1.57 -3.14
N TYR A 58 -2.25 -2.50 -3.32
CA TYR A 58 -0.95 -2.24 -3.94
C TYR A 58 -1.12 -1.69 -5.35
N PHE A 59 -0.45 -0.57 -5.65
CA PHE A 59 -0.49 0.05 -6.98
C PHE A 59 -1.88 0.48 -7.46
N ASP A 60 -2.81 0.80 -6.56
CA ASP A 60 -4.18 1.23 -6.94
C ASP A 60 -4.27 2.27 -8.08
N PRO A 61 -3.38 3.29 -8.20
CA PRO A 61 -3.49 4.26 -9.30
C PRO A 61 -3.50 3.66 -10.71
N TYR A 62 -2.74 2.60 -10.96
CA TYR A 62 -2.58 2.05 -12.32
C TYR A 62 -2.64 0.53 -12.39
N GLY A 63 -2.77 -0.15 -11.25
CA GLY A 63 -2.51 -1.57 -11.08
C GLY A 63 -1.02 -1.93 -11.16
N PRO A 64 -0.67 -3.21 -10.90
CA PRO A 64 0.72 -3.67 -10.77
C PRO A 64 1.45 -3.71 -12.12
N ILE A 65 1.69 -2.53 -12.69
CA ILE A 65 2.34 -2.33 -14.00
C ILE A 65 3.76 -2.91 -14.05
N LEU A 66 4.45 -2.99 -12.90
CA LEU A 66 5.84 -3.46 -12.82
C LEU A 66 6.01 -4.94 -13.17
N THR A 67 4.93 -5.70 -13.08
CA THR A 67 4.91 -7.16 -13.24
C THR A 67 4.13 -7.60 -14.47
N GLU A 68 3.25 -6.75 -15.01
CA GLU A 68 2.52 -7.03 -16.26
C GLU A 68 3.42 -6.91 -17.50
N TYR A 69 4.30 -5.92 -17.51
CA TYR A 69 5.14 -5.61 -18.65
C TYR A 69 6.55 -6.14 -18.35
N GLY A 70 6.81 -7.42 -18.65
CA GLY A 70 8.10 -8.08 -18.36
C GLY A 70 9.35 -7.32 -18.83
N ASP A 71 9.22 -6.55 -19.92
CA ASP A 71 10.25 -5.65 -20.46
C ASP A 71 9.77 -4.18 -20.45
N LEU A 72 9.53 -3.63 -19.26
CA LEU A 72 9.32 -2.19 -19.14
C LEU A 72 10.58 -1.43 -19.58
N SER A 73 10.39 -0.38 -20.39
CA SER A 73 11.46 0.60 -20.61
C SER A 73 11.40 1.70 -19.56
N LYS A 74 12.52 2.39 -19.33
CA LYS A 74 12.57 3.60 -18.50
C LYS A 74 11.53 4.66 -18.90
N LYS A 75 11.11 4.69 -20.18
CA LYS A 75 10.06 5.58 -20.68
C LYS A 75 8.69 5.25 -20.07
N VAL A 76 8.41 3.98 -19.84
CA VAL A 76 7.13 3.54 -19.29
C VAL A 76 7.02 3.89 -17.80
N ILE A 77 8.11 3.74 -17.03
CA ILE A 77 8.15 4.20 -15.63
C ILE A 77 7.80 5.69 -15.52
N LYS A 78 8.37 6.52 -16.40
CA LYS A 78 8.07 7.97 -16.42
C LYS A 78 6.60 8.26 -16.68
N LYS A 79 5.95 7.50 -17.56
CA LYS A 79 4.52 7.64 -17.89
C LYS A 79 3.63 7.40 -16.66
N TYR A 80 3.98 6.43 -15.83
CA TYR A 80 3.19 6.06 -14.65
C TYR A 80 3.64 6.71 -13.35
N SER A 81 4.67 7.56 -13.41
CA SER A 81 5.18 8.24 -12.24
C SER A 81 4.22 9.34 -11.75
N LEU A 82 4.00 9.39 -10.44
CA LEU A 82 3.18 10.37 -9.75
C LEU A 82 4.08 11.32 -8.98
N THR A 83 3.82 12.62 -9.11
CA THR A 83 4.37 13.61 -8.19
C THR A 83 3.40 13.82 -7.03
N ILE A 84 3.86 14.39 -5.91
CA ILE A 84 2.98 14.74 -4.77
C ILE A 84 1.82 15.66 -5.18
N ARG A 85 1.97 16.41 -6.27
CA ARG A 85 0.95 17.31 -6.84
C ARG A 85 0.04 16.62 -7.86
N SER A 86 0.21 15.32 -8.09
CA SER A 86 -0.65 14.57 -9.00
C SER A 86 -2.08 14.54 -8.46
N ARG A 87 -3.06 14.63 -9.37
CA ARG A 87 -4.47 14.66 -9.03
C ARG A 87 -4.88 13.51 -8.12
N TYR A 88 -4.37 12.31 -8.38
CA TYR A 88 -4.72 11.13 -7.59
C TYR A 88 -4.27 11.26 -6.13
N LEU A 89 -3.00 11.62 -5.88
CA LEU A 89 -2.49 11.77 -4.51
C LEU A 89 -3.13 12.96 -3.79
N SER A 90 -3.37 14.08 -4.48
CA SER A 90 -4.09 15.21 -3.88
C SER A 90 -5.51 14.87 -3.49
N GLU A 91 -6.20 14.03 -4.28
CA GLU A 91 -7.56 13.60 -3.98
C GLU A 91 -7.60 12.63 -2.80
N LEU A 92 -6.60 11.75 -2.65
CA LEU A 92 -6.48 10.93 -1.44
C LEU A 92 -6.28 11.78 -0.18
N LEU A 93 -5.45 12.83 -0.25
CA LEU A 93 -5.29 13.76 0.86
C LEU A 93 -6.63 14.47 1.21
N ILE A 94 -7.35 14.95 0.20
CA ILE A 94 -8.66 15.60 0.41
C ILE A 94 -9.67 14.62 1.04
N LEU A 95 -9.74 13.38 0.54
CA LEU A 95 -10.63 12.36 1.08
C LEU A 95 -10.28 12.01 2.53
N SER A 96 -9.00 11.83 2.81
CA SER A 96 -8.51 11.54 4.15
C SER A 96 -8.91 12.64 5.14
N ARG A 97 -8.70 13.91 4.77
CA ARG A 97 -9.06 15.08 5.60
C ARG A 97 -10.56 15.24 5.77
N ASN A 98 -11.33 15.19 4.69
CA ASN A 98 -12.77 15.44 4.73
C ASN A 98 -13.53 14.41 5.57
N HIS A 99 -12.98 13.20 5.69
CA HIS A 99 -13.61 12.11 6.43
C HIS A 99 -12.88 11.75 7.73
N GLY A 100 -11.76 12.41 8.07
CA GLY A 100 -10.98 12.11 9.26
C GLY A 100 -10.37 10.70 9.29
N ILE A 101 -10.20 10.06 8.13
CA ILE A 101 -9.70 8.68 8.01
C ILE A 101 -8.28 8.70 7.47
N ASN A 102 -7.34 8.02 8.13
CA ASN A 102 -5.99 7.85 7.57
C ASN A 102 -6.03 6.84 6.41
N ILE A 103 -5.39 7.16 5.28
CA ILE A 103 -5.36 6.31 4.10
C ILE A 103 -3.92 5.92 3.76
N LEU A 104 -3.62 4.62 3.73
CA LEU A 104 -2.34 4.11 3.26
C LEU A 104 -2.45 3.61 1.82
N LEU A 105 -1.67 4.23 0.92
CA LEU A 105 -1.41 3.73 -0.43
C LEU A 105 -0.07 2.97 -0.47
N PRO A 106 -0.10 1.62 -0.48
CA PRO A 106 1.11 0.83 -0.64
C PRO A 106 1.50 0.77 -2.12
N GLY A 107 2.74 1.15 -2.44
CA GLY A 107 3.29 0.97 -3.78
C GLY A 107 2.70 1.88 -4.85
N PHE A 108 3.53 2.78 -5.36
CA PHE A 108 3.34 3.51 -6.61
C PHE A 108 4.71 4.04 -7.06
N ILE A 109 4.81 4.50 -8.29
CA ILE A 109 6.04 5.16 -8.78
C ILE A 109 6.00 6.63 -8.39
N GLU A 110 6.78 7.05 -7.40
CA GLU A 110 6.96 8.46 -7.04
C GLU A 110 8.00 9.10 -7.96
N LYS A 111 7.70 10.27 -8.52
CA LYS A 111 8.68 11.15 -9.17
C LYS A 111 9.07 12.28 -8.23
N ALA A 112 10.35 12.35 -7.87
CA ALA A 112 10.94 13.43 -7.08
C ALA A 112 12.17 14.00 -7.78
N GLY A 113 12.00 15.18 -8.37
CA GLY A 113 13.02 15.80 -9.22
C GLY A 113 13.28 14.95 -10.47
N SER A 114 14.54 14.54 -10.65
CA SER A 114 14.99 13.70 -11.77
C SER A 114 14.95 12.19 -11.48
N ARG A 115 14.53 11.78 -10.28
CA ARG A 115 14.54 10.39 -9.85
C ARG A 115 13.14 9.84 -9.65
N GLU A 116 12.99 8.56 -9.96
CA GLU A 116 11.79 7.77 -9.72
C GLU A 116 12.04 6.75 -8.60
N TYR A 117 11.05 6.54 -7.73
CA TYR A 117 11.14 5.63 -6.57
C TYR A 117 9.90 4.75 -6.51
N LEU A 118 10.05 3.49 -6.12
CA LEU A 118 8.90 2.71 -5.65
C LEU A 118 8.60 3.14 -4.21
N SER A 119 7.43 3.75 -4.01
CA SER A 119 7.08 4.41 -2.75
C SER A 119 5.72 3.98 -2.22
N ALA A 120 5.48 4.28 -0.96
CA ALA A 120 4.17 4.28 -0.33
C ALA A 120 3.93 5.62 0.36
N MET A 121 2.66 5.96 0.54
CA MET A 121 2.25 7.20 1.19
C MET A 121 1.11 6.94 2.16
N LEU A 122 1.24 7.48 3.36
CA LEU A 122 0.18 7.60 4.35
C LEU A 122 -0.34 9.04 4.30
N PHE A 123 -1.63 9.17 3.99
CA PHE A 123 -2.37 10.42 4.06
C PHE A 123 -3.05 10.47 5.43
N ARG A 124 -2.72 11.49 6.21
CA ARG A 124 -3.29 11.65 7.55
C ARG A 124 -4.62 12.38 7.49
N GLY A 125 -5.61 11.86 8.22
CA GLY A 125 -6.95 12.45 8.31
C GLY A 125 -7.04 13.53 9.39
N ASP A 126 -6.14 13.51 10.36
CA ASP A 126 -6.10 14.40 11.52
C ASP A 126 -5.24 15.67 11.30
N CYS A 127 -4.37 15.68 10.30
CA CYS A 127 -3.49 16.80 9.99
C CYS A 127 -3.05 16.83 8.52
N ASP A 128 -2.41 17.93 8.10
CA ASP A 128 -1.97 18.16 6.71
C ASP A 128 -0.63 17.49 6.38
N GLU A 129 -0.36 16.35 7.00
CA GLU A 129 0.89 15.63 6.86
C GLU A 129 0.73 14.41 5.94
N VAL A 130 1.73 14.22 5.08
CA VAL A 130 1.87 13.02 4.26
C VAL A 130 3.18 12.33 4.66
N VAL A 131 3.08 11.16 5.27
CA VAL A 131 4.25 10.35 5.62
C VAL A 131 4.59 9.46 4.43
N LYS A 132 5.86 9.42 4.05
CA LYS A 132 6.31 8.74 2.83
C LYS A 132 7.34 7.68 3.16
N TYR A 133 7.22 6.55 2.49
CA TYR A 133 8.23 5.51 2.50
C TYR A 133 8.72 5.24 1.08
N ARG A 134 10.04 5.12 0.89
CA ARG A 134 10.67 4.71 -0.37
C ARG A 134 11.33 3.36 -0.15
N LYS A 135 11.00 2.39 -0.99
CA LYS A 135 11.54 1.03 -0.96
C LYS A 135 13.08 1.05 -0.91
N ILE A 136 13.67 0.34 0.03
CA ILE A 136 15.13 0.32 0.24
C ILE A 136 15.75 -0.77 -0.64
N PHE A 137 15.19 -1.99 -0.59
CA PHE A 137 15.75 -3.14 -1.29
C PHE A 137 15.04 -3.36 -2.63
N LEU A 138 15.61 -2.74 -3.67
CA LEU A 138 15.11 -2.90 -5.03
C LEU A 138 15.47 -4.26 -5.61
N SER A 139 14.55 -4.85 -6.38
CA SER A 139 14.80 -6.01 -7.22
C SER A 139 15.70 -5.66 -8.41
N GLU A 140 16.30 -6.66 -9.05
CA GLU A 140 17.10 -6.43 -10.26
C GLU A 140 16.30 -5.76 -11.38
N ASN A 141 15.02 -6.12 -11.51
CA ASN A 141 14.15 -5.52 -12.50
C ASN A 141 13.95 -4.02 -12.19
N GLU A 142 13.63 -3.68 -10.94
CA GLU A 142 13.47 -2.29 -10.51
C GLU A 142 14.73 -1.43 -10.75
N LEU A 143 15.91 -2.00 -10.52
CA LEU A 143 17.19 -1.35 -10.83
C LEU A 143 17.38 -1.13 -12.34
N LYS A 144 17.08 -2.13 -13.17
CA LYS A 144 17.13 -2.01 -14.65
C LYS A 144 16.18 -0.91 -15.15
N LEU A 145 15.04 -0.77 -14.50
CA LEU A 145 14.04 0.26 -14.76
C LEU A 145 14.45 1.66 -14.30
N GLY A 146 15.59 1.78 -13.61
CA GLY A 146 16.15 3.06 -13.18
C GLY A 146 15.51 3.61 -11.90
N LEU A 147 14.81 2.77 -11.12
CA LEU A 147 14.29 3.19 -9.83
C LEU A 147 15.45 3.44 -8.85
N SER A 148 15.30 4.48 -8.05
CA SER A 148 16.22 4.86 -6.99
C SER A 148 15.79 4.23 -5.66
N ARG A 149 16.78 3.94 -4.80
CA ARG A 149 16.55 3.37 -3.47
C ARG A 149 16.12 4.46 -2.47
N GLY A 150 15.26 4.10 -1.54
CA GLY A 150 15.09 4.83 -0.29
C GLY A 150 16.26 4.62 0.66
N SER A 151 16.28 5.40 1.73
CA SER A 151 17.32 5.37 2.78
C SER A 151 16.77 5.04 4.16
N GLU A 152 15.46 5.07 4.35
CA GLU A 152 14.82 4.95 5.66
C GLU A 152 13.77 3.84 5.66
N PRO A 153 13.71 3.04 6.74
CA PRO A 153 12.71 1.99 6.90
C PRO A 153 11.28 2.57 6.98
N GLY A 154 10.30 1.81 6.48
CA GLY A 154 8.91 2.23 6.38
C GLY A 154 8.16 2.15 7.70
N PHE A 155 8.49 3.01 8.66
CA PHE A 155 7.78 3.16 9.94
C PHE A 155 6.67 4.19 9.86
N PHE A 156 5.50 3.86 10.43
CA PHE A 156 4.34 4.74 10.48
C PHE A 156 3.75 4.72 11.89
N ASN A 157 3.36 5.88 12.40
CA ASN A 157 2.80 6.04 13.73
C ASN A 157 1.59 6.98 13.68
N LEU A 158 0.46 6.51 14.20
CA LEU A 158 -0.81 7.22 14.33
C LEU A 158 -1.22 7.35 15.82
N GLY A 159 -0.23 7.37 16.73
CA GLY A 159 -0.44 7.44 18.17
C GLY A 159 -0.43 6.06 18.80
N LYS A 160 -1.60 5.48 19.02
CA LYS A 160 -1.73 4.12 19.58
C LYS A 160 -1.48 3.03 18.54
N LEU A 161 -1.69 3.37 17.26
CA LEU A 161 -1.47 2.48 16.14
C LEU A 161 -0.12 2.77 15.49
N SER A 162 0.83 1.86 15.63
CA SER A 162 2.10 1.89 14.91
C SER A 162 2.22 0.68 13.99
N PHE A 163 2.65 0.91 12.76
CA PHE A 163 2.78 -0.15 11.77
C PHE A 163 3.99 0.09 10.88
N SER A 164 4.49 -0.99 10.32
CA SER A 164 5.54 -0.96 9.32
C SER A 164 5.03 -1.40 7.96
N LEU A 165 5.78 -1.08 6.91
CA LEU A 165 5.46 -1.48 5.55
C LEU A 165 6.66 -2.09 4.84
N MET A 166 6.41 -3.21 4.16
CA MET A 166 7.33 -3.78 3.17
C MET A 166 6.66 -3.81 1.81
N LEU A 167 7.44 -3.57 0.76
CA LEU A 167 6.94 -3.57 -0.61
C LEU A 167 7.55 -4.72 -1.42
N ASP A 168 6.70 -5.55 -2.00
CA ASP A 168 7.05 -6.55 -3.01
C ASP A 168 8.25 -7.43 -2.59
N SER A 169 9.39 -7.32 -3.27
CA SER A 169 10.60 -8.13 -3.02
C SER A 169 11.26 -7.89 -1.67
N GLU A 170 10.87 -6.86 -0.92
CA GLU A 170 11.36 -6.67 0.45
C GLU A 170 10.98 -7.84 1.36
N LEU A 171 9.87 -8.53 1.06
CA LEU A 171 9.42 -9.70 1.82
C LEU A 171 10.48 -10.83 1.88
N TYR A 172 11.42 -10.87 0.94
CA TYR A 172 12.50 -11.85 0.93
C TYR A 172 13.65 -11.52 1.90
N TYR A 173 13.59 -10.40 2.62
CA TYR A 173 14.60 -9.95 3.57
C TYR A 173 14.05 -10.04 5.00
N PRO A 174 14.13 -11.22 5.67
CA PRO A 174 13.56 -11.41 7.00
C PRO A 174 14.16 -10.48 8.05
N GLU A 175 15.42 -10.08 7.90
CA GLU A 175 16.10 -9.11 8.78
C GLU A 175 15.40 -7.75 8.76
N LEU A 176 14.90 -7.31 7.59
CA LEU A 176 14.12 -6.09 7.48
C LEU A 176 12.79 -6.23 8.23
N SER A 177 12.09 -7.36 8.08
CA SER A 177 10.83 -7.60 8.83
C SER A 177 11.05 -7.59 10.34
N ARG A 178 12.16 -8.19 10.80
CA ARG A 178 12.55 -8.20 12.22
C ARG A 178 12.79 -6.78 12.72
N LEU A 179 13.60 -6.00 12.00
CA LEU A 179 13.88 -4.60 12.34
C LEU A 179 12.58 -3.79 12.41
N LEU A 180 11.70 -3.97 11.42
CA LEU A 180 10.46 -3.23 11.31
C LEU A 180 9.48 -3.55 12.45
N LEU A 181 9.36 -4.82 12.83
CA LEU A 181 8.45 -5.29 13.88
C LEU A 181 8.99 -5.08 15.30
N LEU A 182 10.28 -4.74 15.48
CA LEU A 182 10.80 -4.32 16.78
C LEU A 182 10.22 -2.99 17.27
N TYR A 183 9.77 -2.13 16.35
CA TYR A 183 9.31 -0.77 16.66
C TYR A 183 7.83 -0.54 16.31
N THR A 184 7.11 -1.55 15.84
CA THR A 184 5.74 -1.41 15.34
C THR A 184 4.85 -2.54 15.82
N ASN A 185 3.54 -2.32 15.88
CA ASN A 185 2.61 -3.32 16.38
C ASN A 185 2.30 -4.41 15.34
N PHE A 186 2.34 -4.09 14.05
CA PHE A 186 2.10 -5.02 12.96
C PHE A 186 2.79 -4.57 11.67
N LEU A 187 2.87 -5.50 10.71
CA LEU A 187 3.45 -5.27 9.40
C LEU A 187 2.37 -5.28 8.33
N ILE A 188 2.40 -4.31 7.43
CA ILE A 188 1.64 -4.32 6.18
C ILE A 188 2.60 -4.73 5.06
N VAL A 189 2.13 -5.57 4.14
CA VAL A 189 2.90 -5.95 2.96
C VAL A 189 2.13 -5.58 1.70
N GLY A 190 2.68 -4.64 0.93
CA GLY A 190 2.18 -4.31 -0.40
C GLY A 190 2.78 -5.22 -1.44
N ILE A 191 2.01 -6.19 -1.96
CA ILE A 191 2.48 -7.14 -2.98
C ILE A 191 1.79 -6.94 -4.33
N PRO A 192 2.51 -7.13 -5.45
CA PRO A 192 1.90 -7.17 -6.77
C PRO A 192 0.96 -8.37 -6.84
N GLN A 193 -0.31 -8.07 -7.11
CA GLN A 193 -1.33 -9.10 -7.00
C GLN A 193 -1.31 -10.04 -8.18
N ASN A 194 -0.82 -9.65 -9.35
CA ASN A 194 -0.73 -10.53 -10.52
C ASN A 194 0.32 -11.65 -10.45
N ILE A 195 1.00 -11.85 -9.32
CA ILE A 195 1.93 -12.98 -9.14
C ILE A 195 1.21 -14.09 -8.34
N PRO A 196 1.41 -15.39 -8.65
CA PRO A 196 0.71 -16.48 -7.98
C PRO A 196 0.80 -16.44 -6.45
N LEU A 197 -0.38 -16.48 -5.81
CA LEU A 197 -0.60 -16.37 -4.37
C LEU A 197 0.28 -17.32 -3.52
N LYS A 198 0.51 -18.53 -4.05
CA LYS A 198 1.32 -19.57 -3.39
C LYS A 198 2.76 -19.14 -3.11
N ASN A 199 3.31 -18.20 -3.88
CA ASN A 199 4.72 -17.81 -3.76
C ASN A 199 4.99 -16.88 -2.57
N TYR A 200 3.99 -16.10 -2.13
CA TYR A 200 4.17 -15.15 -1.02
C TYR A 200 3.49 -15.59 0.26
N PHE A 201 2.40 -16.37 0.19
CA PHE A 201 1.64 -16.73 1.39
C PHE A 201 2.47 -17.50 2.42
N SER A 202 3.30 -18.44 1.96
CA SER A 202 4.23 -19.17 2.84
C SER A 202 5.23 -18.23 3.51
N ILE A 203 5.78 -17.28 2.77
CA ILE A 203 6.79 -16.35 3.30
C ILE A 203 6.16 -15.39 4.30
N VAL A 204 4.99 -14.82 3.98
CA VAL A 204 4.21 -13.95 4.88
C VAL A 204 3.87 -14.70 6.16
N LYS A 205 3.39 -15.94 6.04
CA LYS A 205 3.08 -16.79 7.18
C LYS A 205 4.32 -17.03 8.03
N THR A 206 5.45 -17.37 7.42
CA THR A 206 6.73 -17.54 8.11
C THR A 206 7.19 -16.26 8.81
N ILE A 207 7.07 -15.08 8.17
CA ILE A 207 7.39 -13.79 8.80
C ILE A 207 6.50 -13.52 10.01
N SER A 208 5.20 -13.80 9.89
CA SER A 208 4.23 -13.65 10.98
C SER A 208 4.57 -14.57 12.16
N GLU A 209 4.90 -15.84 11.89
CA GLU A 209 5.25 -16.83 12.92
C GLU A 209 6.59 -16.49 13.59
N ILE A 210 7.65 -16.21 12.82
CA ILE A 210 8.99 -15.89 13.34
C ILE A 210 8.96 -14.64 14.24
N ASN A 211 8.17 -13.64 13.87
CA ASN A 211 8.08 -12.40 14.64
C ASN A 211 6.92 -12.39 15.65
N SER A 212 6.12 -13.47 15.72
CA SER A 212 4.90 -13.53 16.55
C SER A 212 4.03 -12.29 16.42
N SER A 213 3.89 -11.79 15.19
CA SER A 213 3.30 -10.49 14.87
C SER A 213 2.25 -10.61 13.77
N LEU A 214 1.27 -9.71 13.79
CA LEU A 214 0.25 -9.62 12.76
C LEU A 214 0.87 -9.11 11.45
N VAL A 215 0.58 -9.79 10.34
CA VAL A 215 0.97 -9.35 9.00
C VAL A 215 -0.27 -9.21 8.14
N LEU A 216 -0.48 -8.01 7.59
CA LEU A 216 -1.64 -7.64 6.81
C LEU A 216 -1.29 -7.46 5.34
N ILE A 217 -2.14 -7.97 4.44
CA ILE A 217 -1.97 -7.84 2.99
C ILE A 217 -3.25 -7.28 2.39
N PRO A 218 -3.19 -6.13 1.70
CA PRO A 218 -4.33 -5.63 0.94
C PRO A 218 -4.44 -6.37 -0.40
N GLY A 219 -5.49 -7.17 -0.52
CA GLY A 219 -5.86 -7.86 -1.76
C GLY A 219 -6.67 -6.98 -2.71
N SER A 220 -6.91 -7.45 -3.92
CA SER A 220 -7.79 -6.80 -4.91
C SER A 220 -8.10 -7.76 -6.06
N ARG A 221 -9.04 -7.34 -6.90
CA ARG A 221 -9.32 -7.95 -8.20
C ARG A 221 -8.77 -7.05 -9.30
N VAL A 222 -7.78 -7.53 -10.02
CA VAL A 222 -7.14 -6.79 -11.11
C VAL A 222 -7.86 -7.09 -12.42
N TYR A 223 -8.26 -6.04 -13.13
CA TYR A 223 -8.91 -6.11 -14.44
C TYR A 223 -8.03 -5.48 -15.51
N HIS A 224 -7.80 -6.21 -16.60
CA HIS A 224 -7.16 -5.69 -17.81
C HIS A 224 -8.15 -5.79 -18.96
N THR A 225 -8.42 -4.68 -19.67
CA THR A 225 -9.43 -4.63 -20.75
C THR A 225 -10.79 -5.21 -20.33
N ASP A 226 -11.24 -4.87 -19.11
CA ASP A 226 -12.47 -5.35 -18.45
C ASP A 226 -12.59 -6.88 -18.25
N LYS A 227 -11.51 -7.63 -18.50
CA LYS A 227 -11.39 -9.05 -18.13
C LYS A 227 -10.68 -9.17 -16.79
N LEU A 228 -11.20 -10.03 -15.92
CA LEU A 228 -10.53 -10.38 -14.67
C LEU A 228 -9.19 -11.03 -15.01
N TYR A 229 -8.11 -10.37 -14.59
CA TYR A 229 -6.74 -10.82 -14.80
C TYR A 229 -6.24 -11.59 -13.57
N TYR A 230 -6.57 -11.10 -12.36
CA TYR A 230 -6.19 -11.76 -11.10
C TYR A 230 -7.15 -11.39 -9.95
N SER A 231 -7.23 -12.23 -8.91
CA SER A 231 -7.89 -11.92 -7.62
C SER A 231 -7.03 -12.43 -6.45
N LEU A 232 -6.75 -11.57 -5.47
CA LEU A 232 -6.08 -11.92 -4.21
C LEU A 232 -7.07 -11.93 -3.03
#